data_AF-A0A327TUW1-F1
#
_entry.id   AF-A0A327TUW1-F1
#
_cell.length_a   1.000
_cell.length_b   1.000
_cell.length_c   1.000
_cell.angle_alpha   90.00
_cell.angle_beta   90.00
_cell.angle_gamma   90.00
#
_symmetry.space_group_name_H-M   'P 1'
#
loop_
_entity.id
_entity.type
_entity.pdbx_description
1 polymer ?
#
loop_
_entity_poly.entity_id
_entity_poly.type
_entity_poly.pdbx_seq_one_letter_code
_entity_poly.pdbx_strand_id
1 'polypeptide(L)' 'MGGTPSLQPLVEQVLACFDAYSRARAARDGLLSSSRTSPHQEQRAFEDLRRAIEGLRNAAP' A
#
# COMPACT_ATOMS: atom_id res chain seq x y z
N MET A 1 -25.88 13.33 -16.38
CA MET A 1 -25.34 13.23 -15.00
C MET A 1 -24.04 12.46 -15.08
N GLY A 2 -22.91 13.16 -15.12
CA GLY A 2 -21.58 12.53 -15.12
C GLY A 2 -21.22 12.12 -13.71
N GLY A 3 -21.46 10.86 -13.34
CA GLY A 3 -20.86 10.30 -12.15
C GLY A 3 -19.38 10.16 -12.44
N THR A 4 -18.55 11.08 -11.94
CA THR A 4 -17.12 10.79 -11.86
C THR A 4 -17.00 9.49 -11.06
N PRO A 5 -16.28 8.47 -11.57
CA PRO A 5 -16.02 7.28 -10.78
C PRO A 5 -15.39 7.77 -9.48
N SER A 6 -16.07 7.54 -8.35
CA SER A 6 -15.59 7.98 -7.06
C SER A 6 -14.23 7.32 -6.83
N LEU A 7 -13.16 8.11 -6.84
CA LEU A 7 -11.80 7.62 -6.59
C LEU A 7 -11.60 7.27 -5.11
N GLN A 8 -12.54 7.62 -4.23
CA GLN A 8 -12.51 7.34 -2.79
C GLN A 8 -12.13 5.89 -2.44
N PRO A 9 -12.81 4.84 -2.96
CA PRO A 9 -12.41 3.45 -2.70
C PRO A 9 -10.99 3.10 -3.15
N LEU A 10 -10.49 3.72 -4.23
CA LEU A 10 -9.11 3.52 -4.71
C LEU A 10 -8.11 4.23 -3.79
N VAL A 11 -8.46 5.42 -3.30
CA VAL A 11 -7.65 6.16 -2.32
C VAL A 11 -7.59 5.40 -0.99
N GLU A 12 -8.71 4.87 -0.49
CA GLU A 12 -8.75 4.04 0.71
C GLU A 12 -7.89 2.78 0.56
N GLN A 13 -7.90 2.16 -0.62
CA GLN A 13 -7.08 1.01 -0.92
C GLN A 13 -5.58 1.35 -0.94
N VAL A 14 -5.18 2.49 -1.52
CA VAL A 14 -3.80 2.98 -1.48
C VAL A 14 -3.35 3.24 -0.04
N LEU A 15 -4.20 3.86 0.78
CA LEU A 15 -3.89 4.13 2.19
C LEU A 15 -3.71 2.84 2.99
N ALA A 16 -4.57 1.83 2.77
CA ALA A 16 -4.45 0.54 3.42
C ALA A 16 -3.15 -0.20 3.03
N CYS A 17 -2.78 -0.18 1.75
CA CYS A 17 -1.52 -0.75 1.28
C CYS A 17 -0.30 0.01 1.83
N PHE A 18 -0.38 1.34 1.92
CA PHE A 18 0.69 2.17 2.47
C PHE A 18 0.92 1.90 3.95
N ASP A 19 -0.17 1.81 4.72
CA ASP A 19 -0.10 1.49 6.14
C ASP A 19 0.52 0.10 6.37
N ALA A 20 0.10 -0.92 5.60
CA ALA A 20 0.70 -2.25 5.64
C ALA A 20 2.21 -2.24 5.30
N TYR A 21 2.62 -1.48 4.27
CA TYR A 21 4.03 -1.31 3.92
C TYR A 21 4.82 -0.61 5.04
N SER A 22 4.28 0.47 5.61
CA SER A 22 4.92 1.21 6.70
C SER A 22 5.13 0.35 7.94
N ARG A 23 4.15 -0.51 8.27
CA ARG A 23 4.27 -1.49 9.35
C ARG A 23 5.35 -2.53 9.06
N ALA A 24 5.39 -3.07 7.84
CA ALA A 24 6.40 -4.02 7.42
C ALA A 24 7.82 -3.42 7.47
N ARG A 25 7.97 -2.17 7.03
CA ARG A 25 9.20 -1.39 7.06
C ARG A 25 9.65 -1.08 8.49
N ALA A 26 8.74 -0.62 9.35
CA ALA A 26 9.02 -0.31 10.75
C ALA A 26 9.41 -1.56 11.55
N ALA A 27 8.77 -2.71 11.26
CA ALA A 27 9.14 -3.97 11.87
C ALA A 27 10.50 -4.51 11.38
N ARG A 28 10.93 -4.14 10.16
CA ARG A 28 12.29 -4.42 9.66
C ARG A 28 13.35 -3.49 10.25
N ASP A 29 13.03 -2.21 10.43
CA ASP A 29 13.92 -1.19 10.99
C ASP A 29 14.00 -1.27 12.53
N GLY A 30 12.99 -1.87 13.16
CA GLY A 30 12.92 -2.10 14.59
C GLY A 30 14.03 -3.02 15.08
N LEU A 31 14.82 -2.54 16.03
CA LEU A 31 15.90 -3.25 16.72
C LEU A 31 15.45 -4.54 17.45
N LEU A 32 14.15 -4.80 17.56
CA LEU A 32 13.58 -5.97 18.23
C LEU A 32 13.56 -7.17 17.27
N SER A 33 14.53 -8.08 17.46
CA SER A 33 14.70 -9.33 16.68
C SER A 33 13.47 -10.26 16.62
N SER A 34 12.41 -9.99 17.39
CA SER A 34 11.19 -10.84 17.45
C SER A 34 10.16 -10.53 16.37
N SER A 35 10.30 -9.44 15.61
CA SER A 35 9.36 -9.05 14.55
C SER A 35 10.07 -8.83 13.21
N ARG A 36 11.06 -9.66 12.87
CA ARG A 36 11.67 -9.62 11.53
C ARG A 36 10.60 -9.92 10.48
N THR A 37 9.96 -8.90 9.95
CA THR A 37 9.25 -9.00 8.68
C THR A 37 10.29 -9.45 7.66
N SER A 38 10.10 -10.64 7.10
CA SER A 38 10.99 -11.13 6.06
C SER A 38 11.02 -10.10 4.93
N PRO A 39 12.19 -9.84 4.30
CA PRO A 39 12.30 -8.88 3.20
C PRO A 39 11.29 -9.16 2.07
N HIS A 40 10.84 -10.40 1.94
CA HIS A 40 9.79 -10.82 1.02
C HIS A 40 8.39 -10.24 1.35
N GLN A 41 8.05 -10.05 2.62
CA GLN A 41 6.78 -9.42 3.03
C GLN A 41 6.79 -7.91 2.77
N GLU A 42 7.90 -7.23 3.03
CA GLU A 42 8.04 -5.81 2.65
C GLU A 42 7.91 -5.63 1.14
N GLN A 43 8.61 -6.47 0.37
CA GLN A 43 8.55 -6.40 -1.09
C GLN A 43 7.13 -6.65 -1.61
N ARG A 44 6.41 -7.63 -1.03
CA ARG A 44 5.02 -7.90 -1.40
C ARG A 44 4.09 -6.73 -1.09
N ALA A 45 4.20 -6.14 0.11
CA ALA A 45 3.42 -4.95 0.48
C ALA A 45 3.74 -3.74 -0.42
N PHE A 46 4.99 -3.60 -0.85
CA PHE A 46 5.40 -2.57 -1.81
C PHE A 46 4.81 -2.78 -3.21
N GLU A 47 4.80 -4.03 -3.71
CA GLU A 47 4.16 -4.38 -4.99
C GLU A 47 2.65 -4.15 -4.95
N ASP A 48 1.99 -4.51 -3.85
CA ASP A 48 0.56 -4.26 -3.65
C ASP A 48 0.26 -2.74 -3.62
N LEU A 49 1.09 -1.94 -2.95
CA LEU A 49 1.00 -0.48 -2.97
C LEU A 49 1.19 0.10 -4.38
N ARG A 50 2.19 -0.39 -5.13
CA ARG A 50 2.42 0.05 -6.52
C ARG A 50 1.20 -0.20 -7.39
N ARG A 51 0.61 -1.40 -7.32
CA ARG A 51 -0.59 -1.75 -8.09
C ARG A 51 -1.79 -0.86 -7.73
N ALA A 52 -1.98 -0.57 -6.44
CA ALA A 52 -3.07 0.31 -6.00
C ALA A 52 -2.89 1.74 -6.54
N ILE A 53 -1.66 2.27 -6.52
CA ILE A 53 -1.33 3.60 -7.08
C ILE A 53 -1.52 3.61 -8.60
N GLU A 54 -1.09 2.56 -9.31
CA GLU A 54 -1.32 2.44 -10.76
C GLU A 54 -2.80 2.37 -11.09
N GLY A 55 -3.59 1.63 -10.31
CA GLY A 55 -5.05 1.58 -10.42
C GLY A 55 -5.69 2.96 -10.22
N LEU A 56 -5.26 3.71 -9.21
CA LEU A 56 -5.70 5.08 -8.97
C LEU A 56 -5.32 6.02 -10.12
N ARG A 57 -4.08 5.94 -10.62
CA ARG A 57 -3.60 6.76 -11.73
C ARG A 57 -4.36 6.49 -13.03
N ASN A 58 -4.67 5.23 -13.31
CA ASN A 58 -5.42 4.86 -14.51
C ASN A 58 -6.92 5.19 -14.40
N ALA A 59 -7.44 5.32 -13.18
CA ALA A 59 -8.82 5.72 -12.92
C ALA A 59 -9.01 7.24 -12.79
N ALA A 60 -7.94 7.97 -12.49
CA ALA A 60 -7.94 9.43 -12.48
C ALA A 60 -8.01 9.96 -13.93
N PRO A 61 -8.99 10.83 -14.26
CA PRO A 61 -9.18 11.39 -15.60
C PRO A 61 -8.08 12.39 -16.01
#